data_AF-A0A7J2TQ05-F1
#
_entry.id   AF-A0A7J2TQ05-F1
#
_cell.length_a   1.000
_cell.length_b   1.000
_cell.length_c   1.000
_cell.angle_alpha   90.00
_cell.angle_beta   90.00
_cell.angle_gamma   90.00
#
_symmetry.space_group_name_H-M   'P 1'
#
loop_
_entity.id
_entity.type
_entity.pdbx_description
1 polymer ?
#
loop_
_entity_poly.entity_id
_entity_poly.type
_entity_poly.pdbx_seq_one_letter_code
_entity_poly.pdbx_strand_id
1 'polypeptide(L)'
;MGSYEQSLWSTLTHGKFFWNTPNFGHFHIHFEPVLFFILPIYAIYQSPITLLVLQSVFIGLSGIPMYWIAKKELNNQKMGFIFAVVYLFQPFVLSIQSFDFHTEAFMPFFLMLSIYYLKENRFSFHLLFLFLALTCKETVALVTVFLGVYLVFTSVNLKILSKPSVSIINKKRLIIGFIEIILSIAWFFFSLGVMSYFLQATPQFQYGFSYIHLIWWENFGKDPLSIIITIMTNPLLVFSTLIQSLNEKVLFILLLLIPFCFTSLMEIWILLIPVPWITFLLLSSNRYYWQLGLHYTAPIIPFIAISAVEGIRRLGTIENKINQVFVKRLIVLMAISTIVSSLYAVSLGIPHYSTSSLHEEALIKVINLIPPDASIVTQNNIFPHLSHRLKVYPGYREDIAFQYVLVDMTHWSFTINPDTSLYEAIGKVLPNLYTKNYELVTAIDGIVLLKKSYYDKFLIPFENGLLAKFFNNTNLSGKPAFETVVFTIDGRYLKYWNNSSPFFTIPVNKYSVVYEGFLKVPTSTFYTFTVLSSHGSRLFVNETLLINDWNVKSQNSSYSIYLSEGLYKIRVEQLKLEGEGYINLQWKTPDTSLATIPQSFFMIDSNSEVNYD
;
A
#
# COMPACT_ATOMS: atom_id res chain seq x y z
N MET A 1 4.83 4.98 -4.25
CA MET A 1 4.46 5.87 -5.37
C MET A 1 5.35 7.12 -5.50
N GLY A 2 5.31 8.05 -4.55
CA GLY A 2 5.88 9.40 -4.76
C GLY A 2 7.39 9.46 -5.02
N SER A 3 8.18 8.49 -4.54
CA SER A 3 9.63 8.41 -4.82
C SER A 3 9.92 8.22 -6.32
N TYR A 4 9.14 7.38 -6.99
CA TYR A 4 9.22 7.19 -8.45
C TYR A 4 8.85 8.47 -9.19
N GLU A 5 7.74 9.08 -8.78
CA GLU A 5 7.25 10.30 -9.41
C GLU A 5 8.26 11.45 -9.28
N GLN A 6 8.77 11.69 -8.08
CA GLN A 6 9.77 12.73 -7.84
C GLN A 6 11.07 12.44 -8.60
N SER A 7 11.48 11.17 -8.73
CA SER A 7 12.65 10.78 -9.54
C SER A 7 12.48 11.16 -11.00
N LEU A 8 11.32 10.88 -11.59
CA LEU A 8 11.04 11.20 -13.00
C LEU A 8 10.86 12.70 -13.21
N TRP A 9 10.07 13.36 -12.35
CA TRP A 9 9.80 14.79 -12.41
C TRP A 9 11.06 15.62 -12.20
N SER A 10 11.91 15.27 -11.23
CA SER A 10 13.16 16.01 -10.96
C SER A 10 14.17 15.86 -12.10
N THR A 11 14.17 14.70 -12.77
CA THR A 11 15.00 14.47 -13.97
C THR A 11 14.57 15.39 -15.11
N LEU A 12 13.27 15.43 -15.42
CA LEU A 12 12.75 16.21 -16.55
C LEU A 12 12.75 17.71 -16.30
N THR A 13 12.33 18.14 -15.11
CA THR A 13 12.05 19.54 -14.82
C THR A 13 13.26 20.28 -14.24
N HIS A 14 14.14 19.57 -13.54
CA HIS A 14 15.27 20.18 -12.81
C HIS A 14 16.65 19.65 -13.24
N GLY A 15 16.71 18.71 -14.20
CA GLY A 15 17.96 18.07 -14.61
C GLY A 15 18.61 17.23 -13.51
N LYS A 16 17.89 16.91 -12.42
CA LYS A 16 18.40 16.10 -11.33
C LYS A 16 18.17 14.63 -11.63
N PHE A 17 19.23 13.94 -12.05
CA PHE A 17 19.16 12.56 -12.51
C PHE A 17 18.56 11.60 -11.46
N PHE A 18 17.34 11.13 -11.73
CA PHE A 18 16.52 10.22 -10.91
C PHE A 18 16.60 10.52 -9.42
N TRP A 19 16.52 11.80 -9.07
CA TRP A 19 16.68 12.26 -7.70
C TRP A 19 15.35 12.33 -6.97
N ASN A 20 15.32 11.87 -5.73
CA ASN A 20 14.17 11.96 -4.85
C ASN A 20 14.64 12.17 -3.41
N THR A 21 13.83 12.76 -2.55
CA THR A 21 14.12 13.02 -1.15
C THR A 21 13.99 11.83 -0.20
N PRO A 22 13.13 10.82 -0.43
CA PRO A 22 13.07 9.65 0.44
C PRO A 22 14.41 8.91 0.46
N ASN A 23 15.04 8.77 -0.71
CA ASN A 23 16.27 8.02 -0.86
C ASN A 23 17.49 8.92 -1.06
N PHE A 24 17.37 10.16 -1.55
CA PHE A 24 18.46 11.01 -2.07
C PHE A 24 19.01 10.55 -3.44
N GLY A 25 18.23 9.74 -4.15
CA GLY A 25 18.59 9.15 -5.44
C GLY A 25 17.93 7.79 -5.60
N HIS A 26 17.40 7.50 -6.79
CA HIS A 26 16.76 6.21 -7.05
C HIS A 26 17.77 5.07 -7.10
N PHE A 27 18.84 5.28 -7.86
CA PHE A 27 19.75 4.21 -8.25
C PHE A 27 20.67 3.65 -7.17
N HIS A 28 20.74 4.26 -5.99
CA HIS A 28 21.48 3.64 -4.88
C HIS A 28 20.62 2.68 -4.03
N ILE A 29 19.28 2.72 -4.14
CA ILE A 29 18.38 1.76 -3.47
C ILE A 29 17.97 0.63 -4.40
N HIS A 30 17.64 0.94 -5.65
CA HIS A 30 17.28 -0.07 -6.66
C HIS A 30 17.90 0.27 -8.00
N PHE A 31 18.30 -0.76 -8.75
CA PHE A 31 18.74 -0.58 -10.12
C PHE A 31 17.61 -0.97 -11.09
N GLU A 32 16.87 0.05 -11.53
CA GLU A 32 15.67 -0.14 -12.36
C GLU A 32 15.77 0.66 -13.68
N PRO A 33 16.61 0.24 -14.64
CA PRO A 33 16.74 0.89 -15.93
C PRO A 33 15.44 0.97 -16.73
N VAL A 34 14.41 0.20 -16.37
CA VAL A 34 13.10 0.32 -17.01
C VAL A 34 12.55 1.75 -16.95
N LEU A 35 12.93 2.51 -15.92
CA LEU A 35 12.53 3.91 -15.77
C LEU A 35 12.99 4.81 -16.93
N PHE A 36 14.07 4.48 -17.64
CA PHE A 36 14.48 5.22 -18.85
C PHE A 36 13.46 5.10 -19.99
N PHE A 37 12.76 3.96 -20.09
CA PHE A 37 11.68 3.78 -21.07
C PHE A 37 10.38 4.45 -20.63
N ILE A 38 10.16 4.56 -19.32
CA ILE A 38 8.99 5.26 -18.75
C ILE A 38 9.15 6.77 -18.89
N LEU A 39 10.36 7.29 -18.70
CA LEU A 39 10.65 8.73 -18.71
C LEU A 39 10.05 9.51 -19.90
N PRO A 40 10.18 9.07 -21.18
CA PRO A 40 9.54 9.77 -22.30
C PRO A 40 8.01 9.70 -22.27
N ILE A 41 7.41 8.65 -21.71
CA ILE A 41 5.95 8.54 -21.56
C ILE A 41 5.48 9.49 -20.45
N TYR A 42 6.20 9.50 -19.32
CA TYR A 42 5.94 10.42 -18.21
C TYR A 42 6.11 11.89 -18.62
N ALA A 43 7.02 12.18 -19.56
CA ALA A 43 7.21 13.54 -20.08
C ALA A 43 5.99 14.11 -20.81
N ILE A 44 5.11 13.25 -21.36
CA ILE A 44 3.86 13.69 -22.02
C ILE A 44 2.89 14.27 -20.99
N TYR A 45 2.77 13.63 -19.83
CA TYR A 45 1.92 14.07 -18.73
C TYR A 45 2.58 13.70 -17.40
N GLN A 46 3.26 14.68 -16.80
CA GLN A 46 4.00 14.49 -15.54
C GLN A 46 3.00 14.44 -14.37
N SER A 47 2.50 13.24 -14.07
CA SER A 47 1.46 13.02 -13.08
C SER A 47 1.58 11.62 -12.47
N PRO A 48 1.18 11.41 -11.21
CA PRO A 48 1.19 10.08 -10.61
C PRO A 48 0.23 9.14 -11.37
N ILE A 49 -0.84 9.69 -11.94
CA ILE A 49 -1.84 8.97 -12.73
C ILE A 49 -1.18 8.28 -13.94
N THR A 50 -0.20 8.90 -14.59
CA THR A 50 0.49 8.31 -15.75
C THR A 50 1.16 6.99 -15.40
N LEU A 51 1.80 6.92 -14.22
CA LEU A 51 2.46 5.69 -13.78
C LEU A 51 1.45 4.62 -13.40
N LEU A 52 0.36 5.00 -12.71
CA LEU A 52 -0.73 4.06 -12.37
C LEU A 52 -1.39 3.48 -13.63
N VAL A 53 -1.64 4.30 -14.65
CA VAL A 53 -2.16 3.85 -15.95
C VAL A 53 -1.17 2.89 -16.61
N LEU A 54 0.13 3.21 -16.62
CA LEU A 54 1.15 2.31 -17.17
C LEU A 54 1.18 0.96 -16.46
N GLN A 55 1.16 0.96 -15.12
CA GLN A 55 1.04 -0.27 -14.32
C GLN A 55 -0.18 -1.10 -14.75
N SER A 56 -1.36 -0.49 -14.83
CA SER A 56 -2.59 -1.18 -15.23
C SER A 56 -2.56 -1.71 -16.66
N VAL A 57 -1.96 -0.96 -17.58
CA VAL A 57 -1.76 -1.41 -18.97
C VAL A 57 -0.88 -2.66 -18.99
N PHE A 58 0.28 -2.67 -18.33
CA PHE A 58 1.18 -3.82 -18.34
C PHE A 58 0.60 -5.05 -17.64
N ILE A 59 -0.13 -4.87 -16.54
CA ILE A 59 -0.86 -5.96 -15.87
C ILE A 59 -1.97 -6.51 -16.78
N GLY A 60 -2.72 -5.65 -17.48
CA GLY A 60 -3.71 -6.12 -18.46
C GLY A 60 -3.06 -6.86 -19.63
N LEU A 61 -1.95 -6.32 -20.15
CA LEU A 61 -1.20 -6.90 -21.25
C LEU A 61 -0.60 -8.26 -20.91
N SER A 62 -0.24 -8.57 -19.66
CA SER A 62 0.26 -9.89 -19.27
C SER A 62 -0.78 -11.02 -19.43
N GLY A 63 -2.07 -10.69 -19.50
CA GLY A 63 -3.11 -11.65 -19.88
C GLY A 63 -2.96 -12.18 -21.32
N ILE A 64 -2.34 -11.42 -22.23
CA ILE A 64 -2.14 -11.80 -23.64
C ILE A 64 -1.15 -12.97 -23.80
N PRO A 65 0.11 -12.90 -23.30
CA PRO A 65 1.01 -14.04 -23.37
C PRO A 65 0.49 -15.22 -22.55
N MET A 66 -0.24 -14.98 -21.44
CA MET A 66 -0.92 -16.06 -20.72
C MET A 66 -1.94 -16.79 -21.61
N TYR A 67 -2.78 -16.05 -22.34
CA TYR A 67 -3.70 -16.60 -23.34
C TYR A 67 -2.98 -17.40 -24.42
N TRP A 68 -1.90 -16.86 -24.99
CA TRP A 68 -1.14 -17.53 -26.05
C TRP A 68 -0.49 -18.83 -25.58
N ILE A 69 0.14 -18.82 -24.40
CA ILE A 69 0.75 -20.01 -23.81
C ILE A 69 -0.33 -21.06 -23.56
N ALA A 70 -1.41 -20.71 -22.85
CA ALA A 70 -2.48 -21.64 -22.53
C ALA A 70 -3.20 -22.18 -23.78
N LYS A 71 -3.48 -21.34 -24.77
CA LYS A 71 -4.07 -21.74 -26.06
C LYS A 71 -3.20 -22.79 -26.76
N LYS A 72 -1.88 -22.56 -26.79
CA LYS A 72 -0.95 -23.45 -27.49
C LYS A 72 -0.78 -24.77 -26.75
N GLU A 73 -0.51 -24.72 -25.44
CA GLU A 73 -0.25 -25.93 -24.64
C GLU A 73 -1.48 -26.84 -24.53
N LEU A 74 -2.68 -26.25 -24.48
CA LEU A 74 -3.94 -26.99 -24.34
C LEU A 74 -4.66 -27.19 -25.69
N ASN A 75 -4.08 -26.68 -26.78
CA ASN A 75 -4.66 -26.68 -28.12
C ASN A 75 -6.14 -26.24 -28.14
N ASN A 76 -6.48 -25.21 -27.35
CA ASN A 76 -7.87 -24.79 -27.16
C ASN A 76 -7.97 -23.30 -26.84
N GLN A 77 -8.64 -22.56 -27.71
CA GLN A 77 -8.84 -21.11 -27.57
C GLN A 77 -9.67 -20.73 -26.33
N LYS A 78 -10.69 -21.51 -25.97
CA LYS A 78 -11.50 -21.25 -24.77
C LYS A 78 -10.68 -21.42 -23.51
N MET A 79 -9.83 -22.45 -23.47
CA MET A 79 -8.92 -22.68 -22.35
C MET A 79 -7.88 -21.56 -22.23
N GLY A 80 -7.36 -21.08 -23.36
CA GLY A 80 -6.52 -19.88 -23.40
C GLY A 80 -7.17 -18.68 -22.72
N PHE A 81 -8.43 -18.40 -23.07
CA PHE A 81 -9.19 -17.29 -22.50
C PHE A 81 -9.45 -17.48 -21.00
N ILE A 82 -9.88 -18.67 -20.59
CA ILE A 82 -10.14 -18.98 -19.17
C ILE A 82 -8.88 -18.78 -18.33
N PHE A 83 -7.74 -19.29 -18.78
CA PHE A 83 -6.48 -19.12 -18.04
C PHE A 83 -6.01 -17.66 -17.96
N ALA A 84 -6.21 -16.87 -19.01
CA ALA A 84 -5.94 -15.44 -18.96
C ALA A 84 -6.81 -14.73 -17.93
N VAL A 85 -8.12 -15.04 -17.87
CA VAL A 85 -9.03 -14.49 -16.87
C VAL A 85 -8.66 -14.96 -15.46
N VAL A 86 -8.46 -16.27 -15.25
CA VAL A 86 -8.05 -16.84 -13.95
C VAL A 86 -6.76 -16.19 -13.44
N TYR A 87 -5.78 -15.97 -14.33
CA TYR A 87 -4.55 -15.29 -14.00
C TYR A 87 -4.75 -13.81 -13.65
N LEU A 88 -5.52 -13.05 -14.43
CA LEU A 88 -5.76 -11.62 -14.16
C LEU A 88 -6.53 -11.40 -12.86
N PHE A 89 -7.43 -12.32 -12.51
CA PHE A 89 -8.15 -12.32 -11.24
C PHE A 89 -7.42 -13.11 -10.15
N GLN A 90 -6.16 -13.51 -10.35
CA GLN A 90 -5.41 -14.15 -9.28
C GLN A 90 -5.16 -13.12 -8.15
N PRO A 91 -5.38 -13.46 -6.86
CA PRO A 91 -5.28 -12.52 -5.71
C PRO A 91 -4.03 -11.64 -5.65
N PHE A 92 -2.87 -12.17 -6.02
CA PHE A 92 -1.61 -11.42 -6.02
C PHE A 92 -1.44 -10.55 -7.27
N VAL A 93 -2.04 -10.91 -8.42
CA VAL A 93 -2.12 -10.00 -9.57
C VAL A 93 -3.00 -8.79 -9.22
N LEU A 94 -4.14 -9.04 -8.58
CA LEU A 94 -5.00 -7.99 -8.04
C LEU A 94 -4.28 -7.16 -6.95
N SER A 95 -3.43 -7.79 -6.14
CA SER A 95 -2.61 -7.09 -5.14
C SER A 95 -1.62 -6.12 -5.78
N ILE A 96 -0.89 -6.54 -6.83
CA ILE A 96 0.02 -5.66 -7.57
C ILE A 96 -0.76 -4.48 -8.15
N GLN A 97 -1.92 -4.74 -8.78
CA GLN A 97 -2.76 -3.70 -9.40
C GLN A 97 -3.30 -2.69 -8.38
N SER A 98 -3.69 -3.16 -7.20
CA SER A 98 -4.32 -2.32 -6.16
C SER A 98 -3.30 -1.55 -5.31
N PHE A 99 -2.01 -1.84 -5.48
CA PHE A 99 -0.94 -1.16 -4.79
C PHE A 99 -0.42 0.04 -5.58
N ASP A 100 0.35 0.90 -4.92
CA ASP A 100 1.11 2.00 -5.52
C ASP A 100 1.94 1.54 -6.73
N PHE A 101 2.32 2.48 -7.60
CA PHE A 101 3.20 2.18 -8.74
C PHE A 101 4.53 1.55 -8.32
N HIS A 102 4.86 0.42 -8.95
CA HIS A 102 6.14 -0.27 -8.87
C HIS A 102 6.52 -0.86 -10.22
N THR A 103 7.82 -0.87 -10.56
CA THR A 103 8.35 -1.42 -11.82
C THR A 103 8.13 -2.93 -11.92
N GLU A 104 7.99 -3.61 -10.78
CA GLU A 104 7.60 -5.02 -10.65
C GLU A 104 6.32 -5.36 -11.43
N ALA A 105 5.38 -4.42 -11.56
CA ALA A 105 4.15 -4.64 -12.30
C ALA A 105 4.37 -5.01 -13.78
N PHE A 106 5.54 -4.68 -14.35
CA PHE A 106 5.86 -4.98 -15.74
C PHE A 106 6.48 -6.37 -15.92
N MET A 107 7.05 -6.94 -14.85
CA MET A 107 7.75 -8.23 -14.89
C MET A 107 6.86 -9.37 -15.40
N PRO A 108 5.58 -9.50 -14.98
CA PRO A 108 4.75 -10.61 -15.47
C PRO A 108 4.60 -10.62 -16.99
N PHE A 109 4.41 -9.45 -17.60
CA PHE A 109 4.30 -9.32 -19.05
C PHE A 109 5.58 -9.74 -19.76
N PHE A 110 6.74 -9.22 -19.32
CA PHE A 110 8.02 -9.54 -19.93
C PHE A 110 8.46 -11.00 -19.71
N LEU A 111 8.30 -11.53 -18.50
CA LEU A 111 8.63 -12.92 -18.19
C LEU A 111 7.76 -13.91 -18.98
N MET A 112 6.44 -13.65 -19.08
CA MET A 112 5.57 -14.52 -19.88
C MET A 112 5.87 -14.45 -21.38
N LEU A 113 6.17 -13.27 -21.93
CA LEU A 113 6.60 -13.15 -23.33
C LEU A 113 7.93 -13.86 -23.57
N SER A 114 8.88 -13.72 -22.65
CA SER A 114 10.15 -14.44 -22.69
C SER A 114 9.93 -15.95 -22.77
N ILE A 115 9.06 -16.51 -21.92
CA ILE A 115 8.74 -17.95 -21.92
C ILE A 115 7.95 -18.37 -23.17
N TYR A 116 7.01 -17.54 -23.63
CA TYR A 116 6.26 -17.79 -24.85
C TYR A 116 7.22 -17.94 -26.05
N TYR A 117 8.12 -16.98 -26.25
CA TYR A 117 9.08 -17.04 -27.36
C TYR A 117 10.12 -18.14 -27.19
N LEU A 118 10.49 -18.49 -25.96
CA LEU A 118 11.31 -19.66 -25.68
C LEU A 118 10.63 -20.96 -26.15
N LYS A 119 9.34 -21.12 -25.86
CA LYS A 119 8.51 -22.25 -26.32
C LYS A 119 8.33 -22.27 -27.85
N GLU A 120 8.33 -21.11 -28.50
CA GLU A 120 8.37 -20.97 -29.96
C GLU A 120 9.77 -21.23 -30.58
N ASN A 121 10.79 -21.52 -29.77
CA ASN A 121 12.20 -21.60 -30.19
C ASN A 121 12.71 -20.31 -30.87
N ARG A 122 12.11 -19.17 -30.56
CA ARG A 122 12.51 -17.83 -31.02
C ARG A 122 13.43 -17.17 -29.99
N PHE A 123 14.65 -17.69 -29.89
CA PHE A 123 15.58 -17.38 -28.81
C PHE A 123 15.96 -15.90 -28.69
N SER A 124 16.07 -15.17 -29.81
CA SER A 124 16.37 -13.74 -29.78
C SER A 124 15.28 -12.93 -29.08
N PHE A 125 14.01 -13.26 -29.32
CA PHE A 125 12.89 -12.60 -28.64
C PHE A 125 12.81 -13.02 -27.17
N HIS A 126 13.07 -14.29 -26.85
CA HIS A 126 13.19 -14.73 -25.47
C HIS A 126 14.25 -13.89 -24.71
N LEU A 127 15.47 -13.78 -25.24
CA LEU A 127 16.52 -12.98 -24.62
C LEU A 127 16.19 -11.48 -24.54
N LEU A 128 15.50 -10.92 -25.55
CA LEU A 128 15.03 -9.53 -25.51
C LEU A 128 14.06 -9.30 -24.34
N PHE A 129 13.02 -10.13 -24.21
CA PHE A 129 12.03 -9.96 -23.14
C PHE A 129 12.58 -10.36 -21.77
N LEU A 130 13.52 -11.30 -21.71
CA LEU A 130 14.28 -11.60 -20.50
C LEU A 130 15.08 -10.37 -20.04
N PHE A 131 15.78 -9.71 -20.97
CA PHE A 131 16.51 -8.48 -20.68
C PHE A 131 15.58 -7.37 -20.20
N LEU A 132 14.43 -7.16 -20.84
CA LEU A 132 13.42 -6.19 -20.37
C LEU A 132 12.92 -6.51 -18.95
N ALA A 133 12.73 -7.79 -18.62
CA ALA A 133 12.40 -8.20 -17.25
C ALA A 133 13.53 -7.85 -16.25
N LEU A 134 14.79 -8.10 -16.62
CA LEU A 134 15.97 -7.73 -15.81
C LEU A 134 16.06 -6.21 -15.57
N THR A 135 15.65 -5.39 -16.53
CA THR A 135 15.64 -3.91 -16.34
C THR A 135 14.61 -3.43 -15.31
N CYS A 136 13.64 -4.27 -14.93
CA CYS A 136 12.62 -3.87 -13.96
C CYS A 136 13.17 -3.81 -12.55
N LYS A 137 14.05 -4.74 -12.16
CA LYS A 137 14.69 -4.77 -10.84
C LYS A 137 15.88 -5.72 -10.78
N GLU A 138 16.86 -5.40 -9.96
CA GLU A 138 18.06 -6.21 -9.75
C GLU A 138 17.74 -7.65 -9.29
N THR A 139 16.68 -7.82 -8.48
CA THR A 139 16.33 -9.10 -7.86
C THR A 139 15.70 -10.11 -8.82
N VAL A 140 15.18 -9.66 -9.98
CA VAL A 140 14.62 -10.56 -11.01
C VAL A 140 15.64 -11.58 -11.50
N ALA A 141 16.93 -11.20 -11.46
CA ALA A 141 18.05 -12.06 -11.82
C ALA A 141 18.01 -13.41 -11.09
N LEU A 142 17.54 -13.46 -9.84
CA LEU A 142 17.45 -14.71 -9.07
C LEU A 142 16.52 -15.73 -9.73
N VAL A 143 15.38 -15.28 -10.24
CA VAL A 143 14.40 -16.15 -10.88
C VAL A 143 14.83 -16.51 -12.30
N THR A 144 15.46 -15.59 -13.03
CA THR A 144 15.95 -15.86 -14.40
C THR A 144 17.18 -16.77 -14.43
N VAL A 145 18.06 -16.75 -13.43
CA VAL A 145 19.10 -17.78 -13.28
C VAL A 145 18.47 -19.17 -13.24
N PHE A 146 17.40 -19.34 -12.46
CA PHE A 146 16.74 -20.64 -12.33
C PHE A 146 15.93 -21.03 -13.56
N LEU A 147 15.41 -20.07 -14.33
CA LEU A 147 14.86 -20.33 -15.67
C LEU A 147 15.93 -20.87 -16.63
N GLY A 148 17.13 -20.28 -16.62
CA GLY A 148 18.28 -20.78 -17.38
C GLY A 148 18.73 -22.17 -16.94
N VAL A 149 18.78 -22.44 -15.62
CA VAL A 149 19.09 -23.78 -15.07
C VAL A 149 18.04 -24.81 -15.51
N TYR A 150 16.75 -24.46 -15.43
CA TYR A 150 15.66 -25.29 -15.94
C TYR A 150 15.84 -25.61 -17.43
N LEU A 151 16.23 -24.62 -18.23
CA LEU A 151 16.45 -24.80 -19.67
C LEU A 151 17.64 -25.72 -19.97
N VAL A 152 18.76 -25.57 -19.24
CA VAL A 152 19.92 -26.48 -19.33
C VAL A 152 19.51 -27.90 -18.97
N PHE A 153 18.85 -28.09 -17.82
CA PHE A 153 18.47 -29.40 -17.32
C PHE A 153 17.52 -30.14 -18.26
N THR A 154 16.46 -29.47 -18.72
CA THR A 154 15.50 -30.07 -19.66
C THR A 154 16.13 -30.38 -21.02
N SER A 155 17.10 -29.57 -21.48
CA SER A 155 17.81 -29.80 -22.73
C SER A 155 18.75 -31.02 -22.69
N VAL A 156 19.38 -31.29 -21.53
CA VAL A 156 20.24 -32.47 -21.33
C VAL A 156 19.42 -33.75 -21.26
N ASN A 157 18.33 -33.76 -20.48
CA ASN A 157 17.48 -34.95 -20.34
C ASN A 157 16.83 -35.37 -21.67
N LEU A 158 16.42 -34.40 -22.51
CA LEU A 158 15.85 -34.69 -23.83
C LEU A 158 16.89 -35.16 -24.86
N LYS A 159 18.18 -34.90 -24.66
CA LYS A 159 19.27 -35.28 -25.57
C LYS A 159 19.54 -36.79 -25.57
N ILE A 160 19.25 -37.47 -24.45
CA ILE A 160 19.44 -38.92 -24.28
C ILE A 160 18.46 -39.73 -25.17
N LEU A 161 17.34 -39.13 -25.60
CA LEU A 161 16.21 -39.85 -26.20
C LEU A 161 15.86 -39.45 -27.64
N SER A 162 16.59 -38.52 -28.29
CA SER A 162 16.04 -37.78 -29.44
C SER A 162 16.79 -37.85 -30.78
N LYS A 163 16.01 -37.79 -31.88
CA LYS A 163 16.44 -37.78 -33.29
C LYS A 163 17.35 -36.56 -33.64
N PRO A 164 18.11 -36.60 -34.75
CA PRO A 164 19.12 -35.57 -35.09
C PRO A 164 18.59 -34.12 -35.16
N SER A 165 17.39 -33.90 -35.70
CA SER A 165 16.77 -32.57 -35.78
C SER A 165 16.40 -32.01 -34.40
N VAL A 166 15.93 -32.87 -33.50
CA VAL A 166 15.62 -32.54 -32.11
C VAL A 166 16.90 -32.28 -31.32
N SER A 167 17.98 -33.01 -31.62
CA SER A 167 19.33 -32.78 -31.07
C SER A 167 19.86 -31.36 -31.35
N ILE A 168 19.62 -30.79 -32.53
CA ILE A 168 20.05 -29.42 -32.86
C ILE A 168 19.28 -28.38 -32.02
N ILE A 169 17.95 -28.54 -31.89
CA ILE A 169 17.13 -27.63 -31.07
C ILE A 169 17.56 -27.72 -29.59
N ASN A 170 17.82 -28.92 -29.09
CA ASN A 170 18.29 -29.13 -27.73
C ASN A 170 19.68 -28.50 -27.49
N LYS A 171 20.60 -28.56 -28.48
CA LYS A 171 21.89 -27.84 -28.41
C LYS A 171 21.69 -26.33 -28.32
N LYS A 172 20.79 -25.75 -29.11
CA LYS A 172 20.50 -24.30 -29.04
C LYS A 172 19.91 -23.92 -27.69
N ARG A 173 18.91 -24.66 -27.19
CA ARG A 173 18.33 -24.44 -25.86
C ARG A 173 19.37 -24.53 -24.74
N LEU A 174 20.26 -25.51 -24.81
CA LEU A 174 21.38 -25.64 -23.87
C LEU A 174 22.28 -24.40 -23.87
N ILE A 175 22.70 -23.92 -25.05
CA ILE A 175 23.52 -22.71 -25.20
C ILE A 175 22.79 -21.49 -24.64
N ILE A 176 21.51 -21.32 -24.99
CA ILE A 176 20.69 -20.22 -24.50
C ILE A 176 20.54 -20.25 -22.98
N GLY A 177 20.37 -21.44 -22.38
CA GLY A 177 20.30 -21.59 -20.94
C GLY A 177 21.59 -21.15 -20.23
N PHE A 178 22.76 -21.50 -20.77
CA PHE A 178 24.04 -20.99 -20.25
C PHE A 178 24.19 -19.48 -20.43
N ILE A 179 23.81 -18.93 -21.58
CA ILE A 179 23.83 -17.48 -21.83
C ILE A 179 22.93 -16.76 -20.82
N GLU A 180 21.72 -17.27 -20.58
CA GLU A 180 20.77 -16.71 -19.61
C GLU A 180 21.32 -16.73 -18.18
N ILE A 181 21.93 -17.83 -17.75
CA ILE A 181 22.58 -17.92 -16.43
C ILE A 181 23.68 -16.87 -16.30
N ILE A 182 24.60 -16.82 -17.28
CA ILE A 182 25.72 -15.87 -17.25
C ILE A 182 25.21 -14.43 -17.27
N LEU A 183 24.25 -14.12 -18.14
CA LEU A 183 23.65 -12.80 -18.26
C LEU A 183 22.95 -12.37 -16.97
N SER A 184 22.18 -13.26 -16.35
CA SER A 184 21.44 -12.96 -15.11
C SER A 184 22.38 -12.77 -13.93
N ILE A 185 23.41 -13.62 -13.78
CA ILE A 185 24.44 -13.46 -12.75
C ILE A 185 25.22 -12.15 -12.95
N ALA A 186 25.66 -11.89 -14.18
CA ALA A 186 26.38 -10.66 -14.52
C ALA A 186 25.51 -9.42 -14.24
N TRP A 187 24.23 -9.47 -14.60
CA TRP A 187 23.26 -8.40 -14.32
C TRP A 187 23.13 -8.14 -12.82
N PHE A 188 22.97 -9.19 -12.02
CA PHE A 188 22.84 -9.05 -10.56
C PHE A 188 24.04 -8.33 -9.95
N PHE A 189 25.26 -8.80 -10.23
CA PHE A 189 26.48 -8.16 -9.69
C PHE A 189 26.74 -6.78 -10.27
N PHE A 190 26.46 -6.56 -11.55
CA PHE A 190 26.52 -5.24 -12.17
C PHE A 190 25.56 -4.26 -11.48
N SER A 191 24.32 -4.68 -11.24
CA SER A 191 23.31 -3.89 -10.53
C SER A 191 23.78 -3.49 -9.14
N LEU A 192 24.32 -4.44 -8.37
CA LEU A 192 24.89 -4.17 -7.04
C LEU A 192 26.07 -3.18 -7.10
N GLY A 193 26.92 -3.31 -8.12
CA GLY A 193 28.03 -2.38 -8.36
C GLY A 193 27.56 -0.96 -8.65
N VAL A 194 26.54 -0.81 -9.51
CA VAL A 194 25.92 0.49 -9.81
C VAL A 194 25.29 1.10 -8.56
N MET A 195 24.52 0.32 -7.81
CA MET A 195 23.90 0.78 -6.57
C MET A 195 24.94 1.24 -5.55
N SER A 196 26.03 0.48 -5.39
CA SER A 196 27.16 0.85 -4.52
C SER A 196 27.87 2.12 -4.97
N TYR A 197 28.06 2.29 -6.27
CA TYR A 197 28.64 3.52 -6.81
C TYR A 197 27.78 4.75 -6.46
N PHE A 198 26.46 4.70 -6.73
CA PHE A 198 25.57 5.80 -6.40
C PHE A 198 25.43 6.03 -4.89
N LEU A 199 25.50 4.98 -4.06
CA LEU A 199 25.44 5.12 -2.61
C LEU A 199 26.65 5.89 -2.08
N GLN A 200 27.86 5.49 -2.50
CA GLN A 200 29.11 6.15 -2.10
C GLN A 200 29.18 7.60 -2.58
N ALA A 201 28.56 7.91 -3.73
CA ALA A 201 28.44 9.26 -4.24
C ALA A 201 27.44 10.15 -3.47
N THR A 202 26.66 9.59 -2.55
CA THR A 202 25.62 10.31 -1.79
C THR A 202 26.15 10.75 -0.41
N PRO A 203 26.40 12.06 -0.17
CA PRO A 203 27.05 12.54 1.06
C PRO A 203 26.34 12.13 2.36
N GLN A 204 25.01 12.01 2.32
CA GLN A 204 24.18 11.64 3.47
C GLN A 204 24.43 10.21 3.97
N PHE A 205 25.08 9.36 3.17
CA PHE A 205 25.34 7.95 3.48
C PHE A 205 26.84 7.61 3.52
N GLN A 206 27.72 8.60 3.69
CA GLN A 206 29.19 8.43 3.70
C GLN A 206 29.74 7.45 4.75
N TYR A 207 28.92 6.90 5.66
CA TYR A 207 29.36 6.03 6.75
C TYR A 207 28.92 4.56 6.67
N GLY A 208 28.44 4.05 5.54
CA GLY A 208 28.36 2.61 5.34
C GLY A 208 27.30 2.12 4.37
N PHE A 209 27.68 1.12 3.58
CA PHE A 209 26.78 0.36 2.71
C PHE A 209 25.88 -0.53 3.58
N SER A 210 24.74 0.01 4.05
CA SER A 210 23.68 -0.81 4.63
C SER A 210 22.58 -0.91 3.59
N TYR A 211 22.54 -2.04 2.89
CA TYR A 211 21.44 -2.36 1.99
C TYR A 211 20.18 -2.34 2.86
N ILE A 212 19.36 -1.29 2.77
CA ILE A 212 18.30 -0.97 3.74
C ILE A 212 17.30 -2.13 3.89
N HIS A 213 17.24 -3.02 2.90
CA HIS A 213 16.40 -4.22 2.90
C HIS A 213 17.06 -5.46 3.54
N LEU A 214 18.38 -5.53 3.71
CA LEU A 214 19.04 -6.68 4.35
C LEU A 214 18.75 -6.77 5.85
N ILE A 215 18.30 -5.68 6.47
CA ILE A 215 17.84 -5.68 7.87
C ILE A 215 16.74 -6.73 8.12
N TRP A 216 15.94 -7.04 7.10
CA TRP A 216 14.88 -8.04 7.20
C TRP A 216 15.38 -9.50 7.17
N TRP A 217 16.68 -9.70 6.95
CA TRP A 217 17.37 -10.99 7.00
C TRP A 217 18.59 -10.96 7.93
N GLU A 218 18.65 -10.01 8.88
CA GLU A 218 19.80 -9.83 9.77
C GLU A 218 20.18 -11.09 10.56
N ASN A 219 19.19 -11.94 10.86
CA ASN A 219 19.39 -13.24 11.53
C ASN A 219 20.25 -14.22 10.70
N PHE A 220 20.27 -14.05 9.38
CA PHE A 220 21.04 -14.90 8.46
C PHE A 220 22.41 -14.31 8.11
N GLY A 221 22.61 -13.01 8.28
CA GLY A 221 23.88 -12.37 7.94
C GLY A 221 23.78 -10.88 7.68
N LYS A 222 24.95 -10.24 7.55
CA LYS A 222 25.09 -8.79 7.33
C LYS A 222 25.28 -8.43 5.86
N ASP A 223 25.61 -9.40 5.02
CA ASP A 223 25.85 -9.26 3.59
C ASP A 223 25.25 -10.43 2.80
N PRO A 224 25.02 -10.29 1.47
CA PRO A 224 24.37 -11.33 0.67
C PRO A 224 25.06 -12.70 0.72
N LEU A 225 26.40 -12.74 0.77
CA LEU A 225 27.14 -14.01 0.80
C LEU A 225 26.98 -14.70 2.15
N SER A 226 27.11 -13.96 3.26
CA SER A 226 26.87 -14.51 4.61
C SER A 226 25.45 -15.06 4.76
N ILE A 227 24.43 -14.37 4.22
CA ILE A 227 23.03 -14.83 4.24
C ILE A 227 22.89 -16.16 3.50
N ILE A 228 23.43 -16.28 2.29
CA ILE A 228 23.40 -17.52 1.51
C ILE A 228 24.10 -18.66 2.27
N ILE A 229 25.29 -18.40 2.82
CA ILE A 229 26.05 -19.40 3.58
C ILE A 229 25.24 -19.86 4.79
N THR A 230 24.65 -18.95 5.57
CA THR A 230 23.88 -19.32 6.77
C THR A 230 22.61 -20.10 6.41
N ILE A 231 21.90 -19.72 5.34
CA ILE A 231 20.73 -20.48 4.85
C ILE A 231 21.14 -21.92 4.50
N MET A 232 22.32 -22.11 3.88
CA MET A 232 22.80 -23.43 3.49
C MET A 232 23.38 -24.26 4.65
N THR A 233 23.95 -23.61 5.66
CA THR A 233 24.69 -24.27 6.75
C THR A 233 23.89 -24.41 8.05
N ASN A 234 22.81 -23.65 8.22
CA ASN A 234 22.01 -23.64 9.44
C ASN A 234 20.52 -23.97 9.19
N PRO A 235 20.19 -25.26 8.92
CA PRO A 235 18.82 -25.68 8.61
C PRO A 235 17.85 -25.50 9.78
N LEU A 236 18.34 -25.53 11.04
CA LEU A 236 17.51 -25.28 12.22
C LEU A 236 17.01 -23.84 12.27
N LEU A 237 17.87 -22.87 11.92
CA LEU A 237 17.48 -21.46 11.82
C LEU A 237 16.48 -21.21 10.67
N VAL A 238 16.70 -21.85 9.52
CA VAL A 238 15.76 -21.80 8.40
C VAL A 238 14.40 -22.33 8.83
N PHE A 239 14.36 -23.52 9.46
CA PHE A 239 13.13 -24.13 9.93
C PHE A 239 12.41 -23.27 10.99
N SER A 240 13.15 -22.77 12.00
CA SER A 240 12.58 -21.92 13.05
C SER A 240 12.01 -20.62 12.48
N THR A 241 12.64 -20.05 11.45
CA THR A 241 12.14 -18.86 10.75
C THR A 241 10.89 -19.17 9.92
N LEU A 242 10.83 -20.34 9.26
CA LEU A 242 9.66 -20.73 8.46
C LEU A 242 8.40 -20.99 9.31
N ILE A 243 8.56 -21.50 10.53
CA ILE A 243 7.42 -21.74 11.44
C ILE A 243 6.97 -20.48 12.20
N GLN A 244 7.75 -19.41 12.18
CA GLN A 244 7.28 -18.10 12.65
C GLN A 244 6.20 -17.57 11.68
N SER A 245 5.06 -17.14 12.22
CA SER A 245 3.89 -16.72 11.43
C SER A 245 3.43 -17.80 10.44
N LEU A 246 3.43 -19.07 10.90
CA LEU A 246 3.15 -20.22 10.06
C LEU A 246 1.79 -20.11 9.35
N ASN A 247 0.76 -19.63 10.05
CA ASN A 247 -0.59 -19.54 9.51
C ASN A 247 -0.64 -18.61 8.28
N GLU A 248 0.00 -17.45 8.38
CA GLU A 248 0.04 -16.46 7.33
C GLU A 248 0.92 -16.90 6.16
N LYS A 249 2.07 -17.53 6.44
CA LYS A 249 2.96 -18.09 5.40
C LYS A 249 2.30 -19.26 4.66
N VAL A 250 1.55 -20.12 5.36
CA VAL A 250 0.74 -21.17 4.74
C VAL A 250 -0.36 -20.55 3.88
N LEU A 251 -1.07 -19.54 4.40
CA LEU A 251 -2.10 -18.83 3.64
C LEU A 251 -1.53 -18.21 2.36
N PHE A 252 -0.34 -17.59 2.43
CA PHE A 252 0.37 -17.06 1.27
C PHE A 252 0.58 -18.12 0.17
N ILE A 253 1.12 -19.29 0.54
CA ILE A 253 1.33 -20.40 -0.41
C ILE A 253 0.00 -20.95 -0.94
N LEU A 254 -1.02 -21.07 -0.09
CA LEU A 254 -2.35 -21.51 -0.50
C LEU A 254 -2.97 -20.53 -1.50
N LEU A 255 -2.86 -19.23 -1.29
CA LEU A 255 -3.40 -18.21 -2.20
C LEU A 255 -2.66 -18.15 -3.54
N LEU A 256 -1.39 -18.59 -3.60
CA LEU A 256 -0.68 -18.78 -4.87
C LEU A 256 -1.27 -19.95 -5.68
N LEU A 257 -1.69 -21.04 -5.02
CA LEU A 257 -2.04 -22.31 -5.66
C LEU A 257 -3.54 -22.58 -5.83
N ILE A 258 -4.38 -22.11 -4.90
CA ILE A 258 -5.85 -22.31 -4.89
C ILE A 258 -6.52 -21.78 -6.16
N PRO A 259 -6.20 -20.57 -6.68
CA PRO A 259 -6.79 -20.05 -7.92
C PRO A 259 -6.53 -20.94 -9.13
N PHE A 260 -5.52 -21.81 -9.06
CA PHE A 260 -5.17 -22.78 -10.09
C PHE A 260 -5.54 -24.22 -9.69
N CYS A 261 -6.35 -24.41 -8.65
CA CYS A 261 -6.72 -25.70 -8.07
C CYS A 261 -5.53 -26.64 -7.87
N PHE A 262 -4.38 -26.11 -7.45
CA PHE A 262 -3.13 -26.86 -7.22
C PHE A 262 -2.56 -27.57 -8.47
N THR A 263 -3.07 -27.28 -9.67
CA THR A 263 -2.58 -27.90 -10.91
C THR A 263 -1.13 -27.53 -11.21
N SER A 264 -0.65 -26.40 -10.69
CA SER A 264 0.76 -26.00 -10.72
C SER A 264 1.69 -27.06 -10.14
N LEU A 265 1.24 -27.84 -9.14
CA LEU A 265 2.05 -28.90 -8.53
C LEU A 265 2.30 -30.09 -9.47
N MET A 266 1.52 -30.23 -10.54
CA MET A 266 1.67 -31.31 -11.51
C MET A 266 2.84 -31.09 -12.48
N GLU A 267 3.35 -29.85 -12.58
CA GLU A 267 4.56 -29.48 -13.32
C GLU A 267 5.60 -28.89 -12.37
N ILE A 268 6.19 -29.76 -11.54
CA ILE A 268 7.17 -29.37 -10.53
C ILE A 268 8.41 -28.68 -11.12
N TRP A 269 8.82 -29.01 -12.35
CA TRP A 269 10.05 -28.45 -12.93
C TRP A 269 9.94 -26.97 -13.24
N ILE A 270 8.78 -26.51 -13.71
CA ILE A 270 8.51 -25.07 -13.89
C ILE A 270 8.32 -24.41 -12.52
N LEU A 271 7.69 -25.12 -11.57
CA LEU A 271 7.46 -24.61 -10.23
C LEU A 271 8.74 -24.38 -9.42
N LEU A 272 9.83 -25.11 -9.73
CA LEU A 272 11.14 -24.91 -9.11
C LEU A 272 11.81 -23.58 -9.51
N ILE A 273 11.41 -22.97 -10.63
CA ILE A 273 12.00 -21.71 -11.10
C ILE A 273 11.83 -20.55 -10.09
N PRO A 274 10.62 -20.26 -9.58
CA PRO A 274 10.42 -19.19 -8.59
C PRO A 274 10.81 -19.56 -7.15
N VAL A 275 11.17 -20.82 -6.85
CA VAL A 275 11.46 -21.28 -5.47
C VAL A 275 12.50 -20.42 -4.75
N PRO A 276 13.62 -20.01 -5.35
CA PRO A 276 14.59 -19.16 -4.65
C PRO A 276 13.98 -17.85 -4.14
N TRP A 277 13.11 -17.24 -4.94
CA TRP A 277 12.43 -16.01 -4.55
C TRP A 277 11.35 -16.28 -3.51
N ILE A 278 10.57 -17.37 -3.64
CA ILE A 278 9.59 -17.78 -2.61
C ILE A 278 10.30 -18.00 -1.27
N THR A 279 11.43 -18.71 -1.26
CA THR A 279 12.26 -18.93 -0.07
C THR A 279 12.76 -17.61 0.50
N PHE A 280 13.25 -16.71 -0.35
CA PHE A 280 13.68 -15.37 0.09
C PHE A 280 12.55 -14.63 0.81
N LEU A 281 11.34 -14.58 0.21
CA LEU A 281 10.17 -13.94 0.81
C LEU A 281 9.82 -14.57 2.17
N LEU A 282 9.73 -15.91 2.25
CA LEU A 282 9.32 -16.62 3.45
C LEU A 282 10.34 -16.56 4.59
N LEU A 283 11.61 -16.30 4.29
CA LEU A 283 12.68 -16.14 5.30
C LEU A 283 12.84 -14.70 5.79
N SER A 284 12.06 -13.75 5.27
CA SER A 284 12.07 -12.38 5.76
C SER A 284 11.42 -12.27 7.15
N SER A 285 12.04 -11.49 8.04
CA SER A 285 11.41 -11.05 9.29
C SER A 285 10.29 -10.03 9.05
N ASN A 286 10.20 -9.46 7.84
CA ASN A 286 9.19 -8.46 7.50
C ASN A 286 7.97 -9.09 6.81
N ARG A 287 6.80 -8.97 7.46
CA ARG A 287 5.50 -9.44 6.95
C ARG A 287 5.13 -8.92 5.57
N TYR A 288 5.67 -7.78 5.14
CA TYR A 288 5.37 -7.19 3.83
C TYR A 288 5.74 -8.10 2.66
N TYR A 289 6.71 -9.01 2.81
CA TYR A 289 7.14 -9.90 1.72
C TYR A 289 6.19 -11.08 1.46
N TRP A 290 5.35 -11.46 2.42
CA TRP A 290 4.47 -12.63 2.31
C TRP A 290 3.00 -12.33 2.64
N GLN A 291 2.60 -11.05 2.68
CA GLN A 291 1.20 -10.65 2.79
C GLN A 291 0.57 -10.24 1.45
N LEU A 292 -0.76 -10.22 1.40
CA LEU A 292 -1.52 -9.64 0.28
C LEU A 292 -1.40 -8.11 0.23
N GLY A 293 -1.73 -7.53 -0.94
CA GLY A 293 -1.79 -6.08 -1.13
C GLY A 293 -0.47 -5.42 -1.52
N LEU A 294 0.57 -6.20 -1.87
CA LEU A 294 1.90 -5.71 -2.26
C LEU A 294 2.41 -6.40 -3.53
N HIS A 295 3.50 -5.90 -4.09
CA HIS A 295 4.00 -6.26 -5.42
C HIS A 295 5.04 -7.39 -5.48
N TYR A 296 5.53 -7.88 -4.34
CA TYR A 296 6.69 -8.80 -4.26
C TYR A 296 6.51 -10.17 -4.94
N THR A 297 5.28 -10.53 -5.29
CA THR A 297 4.94 -11.77 -5.99
C THR A 297 5.00 -11.67 -7.50
N ALA A 298 5.17 -10.47 -8.07
CA ALA A 298 5.27 -10.25 -9.51
C ALA A 298 6.25 -11.18 -10.25
N PRO A 299 7.47 -11.48 -9.74
CA PRO A 299 8.38 -12.42 -10.42
C PRO A 299 7.99 -13.90 -10.23
N ILE A 300 7.04 -14.24 -9.35
CA ILE A 300 6.62 -15.63 -9.06
C ILE A 300 5.42 -16.04 -9.91
N ILE A 301 4.36 -15.22 -9.90
CA ILE A 301 3.04 -15.59 -10.44
C ILE A 301 3.10 -16.12 -11.88
N PRO A 302 3.90 -15.58 -12.81
CA PRO A 302 4.01 -16.13 -14.16
C PRO A 302 4.32 -17.62 -14.19
N PHE A 303 5.26 -18.08 -13.36
CA PHE A 303 5.67 -19.47 -13.31
C PHE A 303 4.61 -20.36 -12.66
N ILE A 304 3.90 -19.85 -11.64
CA ILE A 304 2.76 -20.55 -11.02
C ILE A 304 1.63 -20.76 -12.03
N ALA A 305 1.31 -19.73 -12.82
CA ALA A 305 0.26 -19.78 -13.83
C ALA A 305 0.64 -20.70 -15.01
N ILE A 306 1.88 -20.62 -15.49
CA ILE A 306 2.37 -21.46 -16.60
C ILE A 306 2.47 -22.94 -16.16
N SER A 307 2.93 -23.22 -14.94
CA SER A 307 2.92 -24.59 -14.40
C SER A 307 1.51 -25.14 -14.24
N ALA A 308 0.51 -24.30 -13.92
CA ALA A 308 -0.90 -24.71 -13.87
C ALA A 308 -1.43 -25.17 -15.23
N VAL A 309 -1.15 -24.40 -16.29
CA VAL A 309 -1.50 -24.75 -17.67
C VAL A 309 -0.91 -26.11 -18.04
N GLU A 310 0.38 -26.28 -17.78
CA GLU A 310 1.09 -27.52 -18.09
C GLU A 310 0.59 -28.70 -17.25
N GLY A 311 0.20 -28.45 -15.99
CA GLY A 311 -0.46 -29.42 -15.14
C GLY A 311 -1.79 -29.90 -15.70
N ILE A 312 -2.63 -28.99 -16.21
CA ILE A 312 -3.87 -29.37 -16.92
C ILE A 312 -3.56 -30.18 -18.17
N ARG A 313 -2.53 -29.80 -18.94
CA ARG A 313 -2.11 -30.55 -20.14
C ARG A 313 -1.78 -32.00 -19.78
N ARG A 314 -0.97 -32.22 -18.74
CA ARG A 314 -0.60 -33.55 -18.22
C ARG A 314 -1.82 -34.38 -17.80
N LEU A 315 -2.75 -33.77 -17.06
CA LEU A 315 -3.99 -34.43 -16.65
C LEU A 315 -4.90 -34.81 -17.84
N GLY A 316 -4.94 -33.96 -18.87
CA GLY A 316 -5.73 -34.18 -20.08
C GLY A 316 -5.15 -35.23 -21.03
N THR A 317 -3.84 -35.48 -21.02
CA THR A 317 -3.17 -36.47 -21.88
C THR A 317 -3.36 -37.93 -21.45
N ILE A 318 -3.84 -38.18 -20.23
CA ILE A 318 -4.13 -39.54 -19.79
C ILE A 318 -5.47 -39.96 -20.45
N GLU A 319 -5.42 -40.90 -21.41
CA GLU A 319 -6.46 -41.24 -22.40
C GLU A 319 -7.76 -41.87 -21.87
N ASN A 320 -8.35 -41.36 -20.79
CA ASN A 320 -9.63 -41.83 -20.26
C ASN A 320 -10.71 -40.75 -20.34
N LYS A 321 -11.93 -41.11 -20.76
CA LYS A 321 -13.13 -40.23 -20.73
C LYS A 321 -13.37 -39.61 -19.35
N ILE A 322 -12.99 -40.33 -18.28
CA ILE A 322 -13.04 -39.87 -16.88
C ILE A 322 -12.19 -38.59 -16.70
N ASN A 323 -11.05 -38.48 -17.38
CA ASN A 323 -10.15 -37.33 -17.27
C ASN A 323 -10.71 -36.08 -17.96
N GLN A 324 -11.47 -36.20 -19.05
CA GLN A 324 -12.08 -35.03 -19.68
C GLN A 324 -13.19 -34.41 -18.84
N VAL A 325 -14.02 -35.24 -18.19
CA VAL A 325 -15.05 -34.75 -17.24
C VAL A 325 -14.38 -34.14 -16.02
N PHE A 326 -13.32 -34.79 -15.50
CA PHE A 326 -12.53 -34.27 -14.40
C PHE A 326 -11.91 -32.91 -14.73
N VAL A 327 -11.23 -32.76 -15.87
CA VAL A 327 -10.65 -31.48 -16.32
C VAL A 327 -11.73 -30.41 -16.46
N LYS A 328 -12.89 -30.71 -17.04
CA LYS A 328 -14.00 -29.74 -17.11
C LYS A 328 -14.47 -29.28 -15.73
N ARG A 329 -14.67 -30.21 -14.78
CA ARG A 329 -15.03 -29.89 -13.39
C ARG A 329 -13.95 -29.08 -12.70
N LEU A 330 -12.68 -29.42 -12.93
CA LEU A 330 -11.53 -28.73 -12.39
C LEU A 330 -11.43 -27.29 -12.90
N ILE A 331 -11.78 -27.04 -14.16
CA ILE A 331 -11.83 -25.68 -14.72
C ILE A 331 -12.99 -24.86 -14.13
N VAL A 332 -14.15 -25.47 -13.91
CA VAL A 332 -15.25 -24.80 -13.18
C VAL A 332 -14.84 -24.50 -11.75
N LEU A 333 -14.20 -25.45 -11.06
CA LEU A 333 -13.66 -25.25 -9.72
C LEU A 333 -12.61 -24.14 -9.72
N MET A 334 -11.75 -24.08 -10.73
CA MET A 334 -10.73 -23.03 -10.89
C MET A 334 -11.39 -21.65 -10.93
N ALA A 335 -12.42 -21.47 -11.76
CA ALA A 335 -13.16 -20.21 -11.80
C ALA A 335 -13.79 -19.84 -10.45
N ILE A 336 -14.41 -20.81 -9.75
CA ILE A 336 -15.00 -20.58 -8.42
C ILE A 336 -13.91 -20.23 -7.40
N SER A 337 -12.82 -20.99 -7.36
CA SER A 337 -11.69 -20.78 -6.46
C SER A 337 -11.02 -19.43 -6.69
N THR A 338 -10.86 -18.99 -7.94
CA THR A 338 -10.38 -17.65 -8.27
C THR A 338 -11.31 -16.58 -7.72
N ILE A 339 -12.63 -16.68 -7.95
CA ILE A 339 -13.60 -15.70 -7.44
C ILE A 339 -13.56 -15.64 -5.91
N VAL A 340 -13.66 -16.80 -5.24
CA VAL A 340 -13.67 -16.88 -3.77
C VAL A 340 -12.38 -16.33 -3.17
N SER A 341 -11.21 -16.73 -3.70
CA SER A 341 -9.92 -16.24 -3.21
C SER A 341 -9.70 -14.75 -3.51
N SER A 342 -10.22 -14.24 -4.64
CA SER A 342 -10.19 -12.80 -4.96
C SER A 342 -11.06 -12.00 -4.00
N LEU A 343 -12.30 -12.45 -3.75
CA LEU A 343 -13.20 -11.79 -2.79
C LEU A 343 -12.62 -11.82 -1.38
N TYR A 344 -11.99 -12.92 -0.99
CA TYR A 344 -11.24 -13.00 0.26
C TYR A 344 -10.09 -12.01 0.30
N ALA A 345 -9.29 -11.90 -0.76
CA ALA A 345 -8.21 -10.93 -0.84
C ALA A 345 -8.70 -9.47 -0.81
N VAL A 346 -9.80 -9.18 -1.49
CA VAL A 346 -10.49 -7.88 -1.42
C VAL A 346 -10.91 -7.59 0.04
N SER A 347 -11.50 -8.57 0.73
CA SER A 347 -11.95 -8.42 2.12
C SER A 347 -10.83 -8.22 3.13
N LEU A 348 -9.61 -8.69 2.83
CA LEU A 348 -8.47 -8.64 3.74
C LEU A 348 -7.61 -7.38 3.63
N GLY A 349 -7.77 -6.56 2.58
CA GLY A 349 -6.90 -5.40 2.45
C GLY A 349 -6.62 -4.90 1.04
N ILE A 350 -7.56 -5.01 0.09
CA ILE A 350 -7.61 -3.96 -0.92
C ILE A 350 -8.18 -2.75 -0.18
N PRO A 351 -7.43 -1.64 -0.03
CA PRO A 351 -7.94 -0.46 0.65
C PRO A 351 -9.31 -0.13 0.07
N HIS A 352 -10.32 0.04 0.94
CA HIS A 352 -11.58 0.60 0.51
C HIS A 352 -11.25 1.93 -0.16
N TYR A 353 -11.36 2.00 -1.49
CA TYR A 353 -11.36 3.26 -2.21
C TYR A 353 -12.58 4.01 -1.69
N SER A 354 -12.38 4.83 -0.66
CA SER A 354 -13.38 5.77 -0.22
C SER A 354 -13.67 6.64 -1.43
N THR A 355 -14.95 6.83 -1.73
CA THR A 355 -15.38 7.97 -2.54
C THR A 355 -14.77 9.23 -1.93
N SER A 356 -14.37 10.19 -2.78
CA SER A 356 -13.79 11.47 -2.38
C SER A 356 -14.52 12.03 -1.16
N SER A 357 -13.87 11.95 0.00
CA SER A 357 -14.44 12.42 1.25
C SER A 357 -14.16 13.92 1.41
N LEU A 358 -14.97 14.62 2.20
CA LEU A 358 -14.67 16.01 2.59
C LEU A 358 -13.26 16.14 3.19
N HIS A 359 -12.76 15.08 3.82
CA HIS A 359 -11.39 14.97 4.32
C HIS A 359 -10.32 15.10 3.23
N GLU A 360 -10.49 14.42 2.08
CA GLU A 360 -9.56 14.55 0.95
C GLU A 360 -9.59 15.96 0.35
N GLU A 361 -10.77 16.57 0.23
CA GLU A 361 -10.89 17.96 -0.23
C GLU A 361 -10.18 18.92 0.73
N ALA A 362 -10.34 18.71 2.05
CA ALA A 362 -9.65 19.46 3.08
C ALA A 362 -8.13 19.31 2.97
N LEU A 363 -7.63 18.09 2.76
CA LEU A 363 -6.19 17.83 2.58
C LEU A 363 -5.63 18.61 1.39
N ILE A 364 -6.32 18.60 0.24
CA ILE A 364 -5.90 19.36 -0.94
C ILE A 364 -5.91 20.88 -0.66
N LYS A 365 -6.93 21.40 0.02
CA LYS A 365 -6.98 22.82 0.42
C LYS A 365 -5.80 23.18 1.34
N VAL A 366 -5.47 22.33 2.32
CA VAL A 366 -4.32 22.52 3.23
C VAL A 366 -3.00 22.50 2.46
N ILE A 367 -2.82 21.55 1.53
CA ILE A 367 -1.62 21.46 0.68
C ILE A 367 -1.38 22.74 -0.12
N ASN A 368 -2.46 23.37 -0.61
CA ASN A 368 -2.40 24.60 -1.40
C ASN A 368 -2.01 25.84 -0.59
N LEU A 369 -2.08 25.79 0.75
CA LEU A 369 -1.55 26.87 1.60
C LEU A 369 -0.02 26.90 1.64
N ILE A 370 0.63 25.82 1.22
CA ILE A 370 2.06 25.62 1.37
C ILE A 370 2.77 26.13 0.11
N PRO A 371 3.69 27.12 0.23
CA PRO A 371 4.43 27.61 -0.91
C PRO A 371 5.18 26.48 -1.63
N PRO A 372 5.26 26.50 -2.98
CA PRO A 372 5.80 25.40 -3.76
C PRO A 372 7.31 25.16 -3.53
N ASP A 373 8.05 26.17 -3.10
CA ASP A 373 9.50 26.14 -2.83
C ASP A 373 9.85 25.85 -1.36
N ALA A 374 8.83 25.81 -0.48
CA ALA A 374 9.02 25.61 0.94
C ALA A 374 9.45 24.17 1.27
N SER A 375 10.32 24.02 2.27
CA SER A 375 10.66 22.70 2.79
C SER A 375 9.54 22.16 3.68
N ILE A 376 9.12 20.92 3.41
CA ILE A 376 8.04 20.28 4.13
C ILE A 376 8.39 18.83 4.50
N VAL A 377 8.00 18.43 5.70
CA VAL A 377 7.95 17.03 6.10
C VAL A 377 6.49 16.58 6.20
N THR A 378 6.22 15.36 5.73
CA THR A 378 4.90 14.75 5.77
C THR A 378 4.98 13.23 5.86
N GLN A 379 3.83 12.55 5.82
CA GLN A 379 3.71 11.10 5.84
C GLN A 379 3.75 10.49 4.43
N ASN A 380 3.99 9.18 4.36
CA ASN A 380 4.04 8.40 3.11
C ASN A 380 2.77 8.52 2.25
N ASN A 381 1.57 8.62 2.85
CA ASN A 381 0.30 8.74 2.12
C ASN A 381 0.10 10.13 1.51
N ILE A 382 0.63 11.19 2.14
CA ILE A 382 0.51 12.58 1.66
C ILE A 382 1.63 12.92 0.68
N PHE A 383 2.81 12.31 0.85
CA PHE A 383 4.01 12.58 0.05
C PHE A 383 3.79 12.59 -1.47
N PRO A 384 3.05 11.65 -2.11
CA PRO A 384 2.79 11.67 -3.55
C PRO A 384 2.08 12.94 -4.03
N HIS A 385 1.21 13.54 -3.21
CA HIS A 385 0.52 14.80 -3.55
C HIS A 385 1.46 16.02 -3.54
N LEU A 386 2.65 15.85 -3.00
CA LEU A 386 3.68 16.88 -2.84
C LEU A 386 4.97 16.54 -3.61
N SER A 387 4.98 15.45 -4.38
CA SER A 387 6.17 14.89 -5.04
C SER A 387 6.78 15.84 -6.06
N HIS A 388 6.01 16.79 -6.60
CA HIS A 388 6.48 17.89 -7.46
C HIS A 388 7.10 19.04 -6.65
N ARG A 389 7.86 18.70 -5.61
CA ARG A 389 8.67 19.63 -4.81
C ARG A 389 10.03 19.01 -4.58
N LEU A 390 11.09 19.81 -4.62
CA LEU A 390 12.44 19.32 -4.33
C LEU A 390 12.72 19.19 -2.83
N LYS A 391 11.91 19.79 -1.95
CA LYS A 391 12.17 19.84 -0.50
C LYS A 391 11.02 19.24 0.33
N VAL A 392 10.38 18.18 -0.17
CA VAL A 392 9.36 17.41 0.55
C VAL A 392 10.01 16.16 1.15
N TYR A 393 9.68 15.69 2.35
CA TYR A 393 10.30 14.50 2.95
C TYR A 393 9.25 13.61 3.62
N PRO A 394 9.26 12.27 3.39
CA PRO A 394 8.29 11.35 3.98
C PRO A 394 8.75 10.87 5.37
N GLY A 395 8.93 11.80 6.31
CA GLY A 395 9.38 11.50 7.66
C GLY A 395 10.30 12.57 8.24
N TYR A 396 10.20 12.77 9.56
CA TYR A 396 10.97 13.80 10.25
C TYR A 396 12.44 13.41 10.41
N ARG A 397 13.30 14.40 10.27
CA ARG A 397 14.75 14.30 10.37
C ARG A 397 15.29 15.48 11.15
N GLU A 398 16.06 15.22 12.20
CA GLU A 398 16.60 16.27 13.06
C GLU A 398 17.67 17.13 12.36
N ASP A 399 18.37 16.55 11.39
CA ASP A 399 19.40 17.23 10.61
C ASP A 399 18.84 18.20 9.56
N ILE A 400 17.52 18.23 9.36
CA ILE A 400 16.85 19.08 8.37
C ILE A 400 15.93 20.08 9.06
N ALA A 401 16.16 21.38 8.79
CA ALA A 401 15.24 22.44 9.20
C ALA A 401 14.08 22.56 8.21
N PHE A 402 12.93 21.96 8.54
CA PHE A 402 11.71 22.12 7.76
C PHE A 402 11.06 23.50 7.99
N GLN A 403 10.40 24.03 6.97
CA GLN A 403 9.57 25.22 7.10
C GLN A 403 8.14 24.82 7.47
N TYR A 404 7.66 23.69 6.97
CA TYR A 404 6.32 23.17 7.23
C TYR A 404 6.34 21.70 7.67
N VAL A 405 5.33 21.33 8.46
CA VAL A 405 5.05 19.95 8.87
C VAL A 405 3.57 19.70 8.58
N LEU A 406 3.26 18.73 7.73
CA LEU A 406 1.89 18.37 7.38
C LEU A 406 1.63 16.92 7.76
N VAL A 407 0.61 16.70 8.58
CA VAL A 407 0.28 15.39 9.15
C VAL A 407 -1.23 15.20 9.12
N ASP A 408 -1.68 14.01 8.72
CA ASP A 408 -3.06 13.54 8.88
C ASP A 408 -3.07 12.49 10.00
N MET A 409 -3.65 12.86 11.13
CA MET A 409 -3.72 12.04 12.33
C MET A 409 -4.80 10.95 12.26
N THR A 410 -5.61 10.94 11.20
CA THR A 410 -6.75 10.03 11.02
C THR A 410 -6.42 8.82 10.14
N HIS A 411 -5.36 8.93 9.33
CA HIS A 411 -4.97 7.89 8.39
C HIS A 411 -4.54 6.59 9.10
N TRP A 412 -4.87 5.43 8.51
CA TRP A 412 -4.62 4.10 9.09
C TRP A 412 -3.16 3.84 9.48
N SER A 413 -2.24 4.53 8.81
CA SER A 413 -0.84 4.51 9.17
C SER A 413 -0.70 4.84 10.66
N PHE A 414 -1.26 5.95 11.15
CA PHE A 414 -1.23 6.30 12.58
C PHE A 414 -1.91 5.28 13.52
N THR A 415 -2.75 4.37 13.03
CA THR A 415 -3.73 3.67 13.88
C THR A 415 -3.43 2.22 14.18
N ILE A 416 -2.49 1.55 13.49
CA ILE A 416 -2.40 0.07 13.55
C ILE A 416 -1.15 -0.50 14.25
N ASN A 417 -0.09 0.27 14.54
CA ASN A 417 1.10 -0.39 15.08
C ASN A 417 2.02 0.48 15.98
N PRO A 418 2.07 0.24 17.31
CA PRO A 418 2.98 0.95 18.22
C PRO A 418 4.47 0.66 17.96
N ASP A 419 4.80 -0.41 17.23
CA ASP A 419 6.19 -0.83 16.98
C ASP A 419 6.82 -0.22 15.71
N THR A 420 6.12 0.69 15.04
CA THR A 420 6.64 1.33 13.83
C THR A 420 7.34 2.64 14.16
N SER A 421 8.65 2.66 13.95
CA SER A 421 9.57 3.79 14.21
C SER A 421 9.13 5.14 13.62
N LEU A 422 8.28 5.16 12.58
CA LEU A 422 7.78 6.40 11.95
C LEU A 422 6.65 7.07 12.76
N TYR A 423 5.80 6.31 13.46
CA TYR A 423 4.74 6.84 14.31
C TYR A 423 5.27 7.37 15.62
N GLU A 424 6.24 6.66 16.20
CA GLU A 424 7.04 7.22 17.29
C GLU A 424 7.75 8.49 16.83
N ALA A 425 8.32 8.53 15.62
CA ALA A 425 8.99 9.72 15.15
C ALA A 425 8.04 10.93 15.05
N ILE A 426 6.94 10.86 14.31
CA ILE A 426 6.06 12.06 14.15
C ILE A 426 5.26 12.33 15.44
N GLY A 427 4.77 11.31 16.14
CA GLY A 427 4.03 11.46 17.40
C GLY A 427 4.88 11.94 18.59
N LYS A 428 6.16 11.54 18.68
CA LYS A 428 7.12 12.11 19.66
C LYS A 428 7.67 13.45 19.21
N VAL A 429 7.76 13.71 17.90
CA VAL A 429 8.27 14.97 17.37
C VAL A 429 7.23 16.08 17.50
N LEU A 430 5.94 15.84 17.17
CA LEU A 430 4.87 16.85 17.21
C LEU A 430 4.84 17.63 18.55
N PRO A 431 4.85 17.00 19.74
CA PRO A 431 4.95 17.70 21.02
C PRO A 431 6.24 18.50 21.20
N ASN A 432 7.36 18.02 20.63
CA ASN A 432 8.67 18.66 20.69
C ASN A 432 8.91 19.69 19.57
N LEU A 433 7.97 19.90 18.65
CA LEU A 433 8.14 20.90 17.58
C LEU A 433 7.94 22.32 18.09
N TYR A 434 7.12 22.52 19.13
CA TYR A 434 6.93 23.85 19.71
C TYR A 434 8.23 24.40 20.33
N THR A 435 9.03 23.55 20.98
CA THR A 435 10.37 23.93 21.47
C THR A 435 11.35 24.25 20.34
N LYS A 436 11.01 23.86 19.10
CA LYS A 436 11.74 24.19 17.86
C LYS A 436 11.08 25.34 17.07
N ASN A 437 10.19 26.13 17.72
CA ASN A 437 9.48 27.28 17.16
C ASN A 437 8.53 26.94 16.00
N TYR A 438 7.80 25.82 16.07
CA TYR A 438 6.71 25.57 15.13
C TYR A 438 5.37 25.95 15.72
N GLU A 439 4.56 26.64 14.92
CA GLU A 439 3.23 27.11 15.27
C GLU A 439 2.17 26.51 14.34
N LEU A 440 0.93 26.46 14.83
CA LEU A 440 -0.20 25.92 14.09
C LEU A 440 -0.66 26.91 13.03
N VAL A 441 -0.62 26.49 11.76
CA VAL A 441 -1.21 27.27 10.66
C VAL A 441 -2.70 26.98 10.55
N THR A 442 -3.06 25.70 10.47
CA THR A 442 -4.45 25.25 10.35
C THR A 442 -4.63 23.81 10.83
N ALA A 443 -5.84 23.49 11.27
CA ALA A 443 -6.27 22.14 11.57
C ALA A 443 -7.71 21.92 11.10
N ILE A 444 -7.93 20.81 10.42
CA ILE A 444 -9.24 20.42 9.89
C ILE A 444 -9.34 18.90 9.81
N ASP A 445 -10.34 18.34 10.46
CA ASP A 445 -10.67 16.91 10.46
C ASP A 445 -9.46 15.99 10.74
N GLY A 446 -8.57 16.41 11.65
CA GLY A 446 -7.34 15.68 12.00
C GLY A 446 -6.15 15.90 11.08
N ILE A 447 -6.30 16.66 9.99
CA ILE A 447 -5.19 17.20 9.19
C ILE A 447 -4.63 18.41 9.91
N VAL A 448 -3.32 18.43 10.13
CA VAL A 448 -2.61 19.48 10.88
C VAL A 448 -1.46 20.00 10.03
N LEU A 449 -1.43 21.32 9.83
CA LEU A 449 -0.34 22.03 9.20
C LEU A 449 0.36 22.93 10.21
N LEU A 450 1.66 22.71 10.42
CA LEU A 450 2.51 23.55 11.25
C LEU A 450 3.54 24.27 10.39
N LYS A 451 4.00 25.43 10.86
CA LYS A 451 5.05 26.23 10.21
C LYS A 451 6.10 26.69 11.22
N LYS A 452 7.36 26.73 10.79
CA LYS A 452 8.49 27.23 11.59
C LYS A 452 8.49 28.77 11.62
N SER A 453 8.49 29.35 12.81
CA SER A 453 8.39 30.79 13.13
C SER A 453 6.98 31.38 12.95
N TYR A 454 6.70 32.47 13.67
CA TYR A 454 5.38 33.07 13.87
C TYR A 454 4.59 33.29 12.59
N TYR A 455 3.33 32.88 12.60
CA TYR A 455 2.38 33.09 11.53
C TYR A 455 0.98 33.30 12.11
N ASP A 456 0.23 34.25 11.55
CA ASP A 456 -1.19 34.38 11.88
C ASP A 456 -1.91 33.07 11.48
N LYS A 457 -2.79 32.57 12.34
CA LYS A 457 -3.58 31.34 12.08
C LYS A 457 -4.46 31.57 10.85
N PHE A 458 -4.36 30.69 9.84
CA PHE A 458 -5.24 30.76 8.66
C PHE A 458 -6.32 29.70 8.76
N LEU A 459 -7.56 30.14 8.88
CA LEU A 459 -8.70 29.25 8.77
C LEU A 459 -9.09 29.12 7.31
N ILE A 460 -9.20 27.87 6.87
CA ILE A 460 -9.73 27.56 5.56
C ILE A 460 -11.25 27.62 5.69
N PRO A 461 -11.97 28.47 4.93
CA PRO A 461 -13.42 28.49 4.97
C PRO A 461 -13.96 27.13 4.53
N PHE A 462 -14.72 26.48 5.41
CA PHE A 462 -15.36 25.20 5.15
C PHE A 462 -16.82 25.29 5.59
N GLU A 463 -17.75 25.06 4.66
CA GLU A 463 -19.19 25.18 4.93
C GLU A 463 -19.73 23.96 5.69
N ASN A 464 -19.09 22.81 5.55
CA ASN A 464 -19.51 21.54 6.14
C ASN A 464 -18.76 21.21 7.43
N GLY A 465 -19.42 20.51 8.35
CA GLY A 465 -18.84 20.05 9.61
C GLY A 465 -19.30 20.84 10.84
N LEU A 466 -18.53 20.73 11.92
CA LEU A 466 -18.76 21.39 13.21
C LEU A 466 -17.46 22.02 13.69
N LEU A 467 -17.57 23.14 14.40
CA LEU A 467 -16.45 23.74 15.11
C LEU A 467 -16.24 22.98 16.43
N ALA A 468 -15.07 22.37 16.58
CA ALA A 468 -14.65 21.69 17.80
C ALA A 468 -13.70 22.58 18.60
N LYS A 469 -14.07 22.88 19.85
CA LYS A 469 -13.33 23.71 20.80
C LYS A 469 -12.85 22.85 21.96
N PHE A 470 -11.54 22.72 22.12
CA PHE A 470 -10.91 21.90 23.16
C PHE A 470 -10.42 22.77 24.32
N PHE A 471 -10.67 22.33 25.55
CA PHE A 471 -10.31 23.02 26.78
C PHE A 471 -9.36 22.14 27.60
N ASN A 472 -8.32 22.73 28.17
CA ASN A 472 -7.34 22.06 29.04
C ASN A 472 -7.85 21.79 30.47
N ASN A 473 -9.17 21.77 30.65
CA ASN A 473 -9.87 21.60 31.91
C ASN A 473 -11.13 20.77 31.68
N THR A 474 -11.79 20.36 32.78
CA THR A 474 -12.96 19.47 32.76
C THR A 474 -14.30 20.21 32.83
N ASN A 475 -14.30 21.54 32.78
CA ASN A 475 -15.49 22.35 33.04
C ASN A 475 -15.80 23.35 31.91
N LEU A 476 -15.22 23.18 30.72
CA LEU A 476 -15.47 24.00 29.53
C LEU A 476 -15.25 25.51 29.79
N SER A 477 -14.25 25.85 30.62
CA SER A 477 -14.03 27.23 31.06
C SER A 477 -12.83 27.89 30.40
N GLY A 478 -12.90 29.22 30.26
CA GLY A 478 -11.84 30.04 29.69
C GLY A 478 -11.82 30.05 28.15
N LYS A 479 -10.71 30.52 27.59
CA LYS A 479 -10.48 30.46 26.14
C LYS A 479 -10.14 29.02 25.75
N PRO A 480 -10.70 28.49 24.64
CA PRO A 480 -10.30 27.19 24.12
C PRO A 480 -8.78 27.14 23.88
N ALA A 481 -8.17 26.04 24.28
CA ALA A 481 -6.73 25.79 24.09
C ALA A 481 -6.42 25.30 22.67
N PHE A 482 -7.42 24.82 21.93
CA PHE A 482 -7.29 24.40 20.54
C PHE A 482 -8.64 24.33 19.84
N GLU A 483 -8.67 24.73 18.56
CA GLU A 483 -9.89 24.77 17.75
C GLU A 483 -9.65 24.27 16.34
N THR A 484 -10.57 23.44 15.85
CA THR A 484 -10.53 22.79 14.53
C THR A 484 -11.95 22.59 14.01
N VAL A 485 -12.08 22.45 12.69
CA VAL A 485 -13.29 21.90 12.08
C VAL A 485 -13.23 20.37 12.14
N VAL A 486 -14.35 19.70 12.41
CA VAL A 486 -14.52 18.24 12.29
C VAL A 486 -15.71 17.93 11.39
N PHE A 487 -15.63 16.91 10.55
CA PHE A 487 -16.73 16.61 9.63
C PHE A 487 -17.80 15.72 10.23
N THR A 488 -17.48 14.95 11.27
CA THR A 488 -18.46 14.18 12.03
C THR A 488 -17.98 13.97 13.46
N ILE A 489 -18.91 13.63 14.36
CA ILE A 489 -18.59 13.22 15.74
C ILE A 489 -18.58 11.71 15.76
N ASP A 490 -17.46 11.14 15.35
CA ASP A 490 -17.22 9.70 15.36
C ASP A 490 -16.04 9.37 16.28
N GLY A 491 -16.31 8.57 17.31
CA GLY A 491 -15.33 8.19 18.33
C GLY A 491 -14.15 7.41 17.77
N ARG A 492 -14.20 6.99 16.51
CA ARG A 492 -13.04 6.52 15.75
C ARG A 492 -11.87 7.48 15.88
N TYR A 493 -12.02 8.77 15.57
CA TYR A 493 -10.91 9.75 15.59
C TYR A 493 -10.17 9.83 16.94
N LEU A 494 -10.88 9.58 18.05
CA LEU A 494 -10.36 9.71 19.42
C LEU A 494 -9.86 8.37 19.99
N LYS A 495 -10.42 7.24 19.53
CA LYS A 495 -9.96 5.88 19.85
C LYS A 495 -8.49 5.66 19.44
N TYR A 496 -8.02 6.42 18.44
CA TYR A 496 -6.67 6.31 17.89
C TYR A 496 -5.59 7.00 18.73
N TRP A 497 -5.96 7.78 19.75
CA TRP A 497 -4.95 8.45 20.55
C TRP A 497 -4.25 7.53 21.55
N ASN A 498 -4.71 6.30 21.81
CA ASN A 498 -3.95 5.29 22.58
C ASN A 498 -3.18 5.86 23.80
N ASN A 499 -3.89 6.51 24.74
CA ASN A 499 -3.32 7.25 25.88
C ASN A 499 -2.43 8.47 25.52
N SER A 500 -2.62 9.05 24.35
CA SER A 500 -1.99 10.28 23.87
C SER A 500 -3.00 11.42 23.86
N SER A 501 -2.50 12.64 23.74
CA SER A 501 -3.34 13.83 23.74
C SER A 501 -4.00 14.07 22.37
N PRO A 502 -5.24 14.61 22.33
CA PRO A 502 -5.87 15.13 21.12
C PRO A 502 -4.97 15.93 20.20
N PHE A 503 -4.23 16.83 20.83
CA PHE A 503 -3.35 17.82 20.24
C PHE A 503 -2.33 18.18 21.32
N PHE A 504 -1.12 18.56 20.96
CA PHE A 504 -0.05 18.82 21.93
C PHE A 504 -0.38 19.93 22.96
N THR A 505 -1.34 20.82 22.68
CA THR A 505 -1.81 21.85 23.63
C THR A 505 -2.87 21.35 24.62
N ILE A 506 -3.42 20.17 24.39
CA ILE A 506 -4.43 19.53 25.26
C ILE A 506 -3.71 18.50 26.14
N PRO A 507 -4.09 18.30 27.40
CA PRO A 507 -3.57 17.20 28.19
C PRO A 507 -4.14 15.86 27.72
N VAL A 508 -3.42 14.76 27.95
CA VAL A 508 -3.90 13.38 27.67
C VAL A 508 -5.23 13.09 28.38
N ASN A 509 -5.35 13.60 29.59
CA ASN A 509 -6.44 13.37 30.53
C ASN A 509 -6.94 14.70 31.08
N LYS A 510 -8.16 14.71 31.63
CA LYS A 510 -8.76 15.90 32.27
C LYS A 510 -8.93 17.09 31.31
N TYR A 511 -9.48 16.83 30.13
CA TYR A 511 -9.88 17.86 29.17
C TYR A 511 -11.39 17.81 28.89
N SER A 512 -11.90 18.81 28.18
CA SER A 512 -13.30 18.86 27.74
C SER A 512 -13.40 19.50 26.36
N VAL A 513 -14.48 19.20 25.64
CA VAL A 513 -14.66 19.62 24.24
C VAL A 513 -16.09 20.10 24.00
N VAL A 514 -16.25 21.17 23.22
CA VAL A 514 -17.54 21.59 22.64
C VAL A 514 -17.48 21.39 21.13
N TYR A 515 -18.47 20.71 20.57
CA TYR A 515 -18.73 20.63 19.14
C TYR A 515 -19.98 21.46 18.85
N GLU A 516 -19.88 22.46 17.99
CA GLU A 516 -21.00 23.36 17.68
C GLU A 516 -21.11 23.69 16.20
N GLY A 517 -22.35 23.93 15.75
CA GLY A 517 -22.67 24.26 14.37
C GLY A 517 -24.15 24.01 14.12
N PHE A 518 -24.47 23.50 12.93
CA PHE A 518 -25.83 23.22 12.53
C PHE A 518 -26.02 21.78 12.06
N LEU A 519 -27.16 21.20 12.42
CA LEU A 519 -27.66 19.92 11.96
C LEU A 519 -28.75 20.15 10.91
N LYS A 520 -28.53 19.65 9.69
CA LYS A 520 -29.52 19.59 8.62
C LYS A 520 -30.43 18.38 8.83
N VAL A 521 -31.71 18.63 9.08
CA VAL A 521 -32.75 17.60 9.20
C VAL A 521 -33.42 17.43 7.83
N PRO A 522 -33.29 16.25 7.17
CA PRO A 522 -33.78 16.06 5.81
C PRO A 522 -35.28 15.78 5.69
N THR A 523 -35.92 15.30 6.76
CA THR A 523 -37.33 14.87 6.72
C THR A 523 -38.01 15.13 8.05
N SER A 524 -39.28 15.54 8.02
CA SER A 524 -40.06 15.80 9.23
C SER A 524 -40.50 14.49 9.91
N THR A 525 -39.81 14.07 10.97
CA THR A 525 -40.10 12.81 11.70
C THR A 525 -39.52 12.82 13.11
N PHE A 526 -39.74 11.73 13.86
CA PHE A 526 -39.04 11.48 15.12
C PHE A 526 -37.59 11.07 14.85
N TYR A 527 -36.66 11.75 15.50
CA TYR A 527 -35.26 11.38 15.54
C TYR A 527 -34.91 10.92 16.95
N THR A 528 -34.37 9.71 17.07
CA THR A 528 -33.71 9.26 18.30
C THR A 528 -32.23 9.54 18.17
N PHE A 529 -31.73 10.53 18.92
CA PHE A 529 -30.29 10.76 19.08
C PHE A 529 -29.73 9.83 20.14
N THR A 530 -28.52 9.32 19.90
CA THR A 530 -27.74 8.55 20.86
C THR A 530 -26.33 9.11 20.92
N VAL A 531 -25.86 9.46 22.11
CA VAL A 531 -24.47 9.83 22.36
C VAL A 531 -23.81 8.69 23.11
N LEU A 532 -22.76 8.13 22.51
CA LEU A 532 -21.87 7.18 23.15
C LEU A 532 -20.62 7.94 23.57
N SER A 533 -20.30 7.97 24.86
CA SER A 533 -19.11 8.68 25.36
C SER A 533 -18.36 7.82 26.37
N SER A 534 -17.03 7.99 26.43
CA SER A 534 -16.22 7.30 27.44
C SER A 534 -16.39 7.87 28.85
N HIS A 535 -16.77 9.15 28.96
CA HIS A 535 -17.15 9.82 30.21
C HIS A 535 -18.33 10.77 29.92
N GLY A 536 -18.37 11.93 30.56
CA GLY A 536 -19.51 12.83 30.49
C GLY A 536 -19.81 13.34 29.08
N SER A 537 -21.10 13.50 28.78
CA SER A 537 -21.56 14.11 27.54
C SER A 537 -22.87 14.89 27.73
N ARG A 538 -23.06 15.92 26.91
CA ARG A 538 -24.35 16.64 26.79
C ARG A 538 -24.69 16.87 25.33
N LEU A 539 -25.97 16.82 24.99
CA LEU A 539 -26.48 17.15 23.66
C LEU A 539 -27.53 18.25 23.78
N PHE A 540 -27.36 19.29 22.97
CA PHE A 540 -28.31 20.36 22.80
C PHE A 540 -28.73 20.47 21.34
N VAL A 541 -30.03 20.69 21.10
CA VAL A 541 -30.57 21.04 19.78
C VAL A 541 -31.46 22.28 19.96
N ASN A 542 -31.20 23.34 19.20
CA ASN A 542 -31.80 24.67 19.38
C ASN A 542 -31.80 25.11 20.85
N GLU A 543 -30.61 25.05 21.49
CA GLU A 543 -30.36 25.45 22.88
C GLU A 543 -31.11 24.62 23.94
N THR A 544 -31.96 23.66 23.52
CA THR A 544 -32.67 22.74 24.40
C THR A 544 -31.79 21.56 24.75
N LEU A 545 -31.56 21.31 26.05
CA LEU A 545 -30.80 20.18 26.57
C LEU A 545 -31.59 18.87 26.41
N LEU A 546 -31.16 18.02 25.47
CA LEU A 546 -31.80 16.73 25.19
C LEU A 546 -31.18 15.59 26.01
N ILE A 547 -29.86 15.57 26.13
CA ILE A 547 -29.12 14.56 26.90
C ILE A 547 -28.24 15.30 27.90
N ASN A 548 -28.34 14.95 29.18
CA ASN A 548 -27.53 15.49 30.26
C ASN A 548 -26.87 14.38 31.06
N ASP A 549 -25.67 14.00 30.65
CA ASP A 549 -24.96 12.86 31.22
C ASP A 549 -23.51 13.25 31.54
N TRP A 550 -23.34 14.29 32.38
CA TRP A 550 -22.02 14.82 32.73
C TRP A 550 -21.33 14.00 33.83
N ASN A 551 -21.19 12.69 33.60
CA ASN A 551 -20.76 11.70 34.59
C ASN A 551 -19.34 11.15 34.34
N VAL A 552 -18.83 10.37 35.28
CA VAL A 552 -17.46 9.80 35.24
C VAL A 552 -17.40 8.47 34.46
N LYS A 553 -18.53 7.82 34.20
CA LYS A 553 -18.59 6.50 33.56
C LYS A 553 -18.93 6.63 32.08
N SER A 554 -18.48 5.67 31.30
CA SER A 554 -18.92 5.51 29.92
C SER A 554 -20.39 5.15 29.87
N GLN A 555 -21.13 5.82 29.00
CA GLN A 555 -22.57 5.65 28.91
C GLN A 555 -23.08 5.92 27.49
N ASN A 556 -24.14 5.19 27.14
CA ASN A 556 -24.92 5.37 25.92
C ASN A 556 -26.24 6.02 26.30
N SER A 557 -26.36 7.32 26.08
CA SER A 557 -27.54 8.10 26.44
C SER A 557 -28.34 8.43 25.18
N SER A 558 -29.67 8.24 25.21
CA SER A 558 -30.54 8.44 24.06
C SER A 558 -31.73 9.33 24.37
N TYR A 559 -32.16 10.13 23.40
CA TYR A 559 -33.34 11.00 23.49
C TYR A 559 -34.09 11.03 22.16
N SER A 560 -35.42 10.97 22.19
CA SER A 560 -36.25 11.05 20.98
C SER A 560 -37.00 12.38 20.93
N ILE A 561 -36.90 13.08 19.80
CA ILE A 561 -37.53 14.37 19.54
C ILE A 561 -38.11 14.40 18.14
N TYR A 562 -39.26 15.05 17.96
CA TYR A 562 -39.80 15.33 16.62
C TYR A 562 -39.10 16.56 16.05
N LEU A 563 -38.52 16.44 14.86
CA LEU A 563 -37.91 17.56 14.13
C LEU A 563 -38.58 17.67 12.77
N SER A 564 -38.91 18.90 12.36
CA SER A 564 -39.33 19.19 10.99
C SER A 564 -38.12 19.33 10.08
N GLU A 565 -38.28 19.11 8.77
CA GLU A 565 -37.23 19.40 7.78
C GLU A 565 -36.72 20.84 7.96
N GLY A 566 -35.40 21.02 8.00
CA GLY A 566 -34.79 22.33 8.23
C GLY A 566 -33.42 22.27 8.87
N LEU A 567 -32.95 23.43 9.34
CA LEU A 567 -31.64 23.61 9.94
C LEU A 567 -31.76 23.93 11.43
N TYR A 568 -31.03 23.19 12.27
CA TYR A 568 -31.10 23.32 13.73
C TYR A 568 -29.72 23.58 14.29
N LYS A 569 -29.59 24.51 15.25
CA LYS A 569 -28.33 24.65 16.00
C LYS A 569 -28.09 23.37 16.79
N ILE A 570 -26.90 22.83 16.72
CA ILE A 570 -26.50 21.66 17.51
C ILE A 570 -25.26 21.99 18.33
N ARG A 571 -25.26 21.54 19.60
CA ARG A 571 -24.08 21.58 20.46
C ARG A 571 -23.93 20.25 21.16
N VAL A 572 -22.77 19.63 21.04
CA VAL A 572 -22.38 18.44 21.81
C VAL A 572 -21.23 18.80 22.70
N GLU A 573 -21.28 18.39 23.95
CA GLU A 573 -20.21 18.61 24.89
C GLU A 573 -19.67 17.28 25.39
N GLN A 574 -18.36 17.21 25.58
CA GLN A 574 -17.65 16.02 26.01
C GLN A 574 -16.76 16.35 27.19
N LEU A 575 -16.78 15.46 28.18
CA LEU A 575 -15.82 15.40 29.27
C LEU A 575 -14.87 14.23 29.04
N LYS A 576 -13.58 14.42 29.32
CA LYS A 576 -12.60 13.34 29.36
C LYS A 576 -11.78 13.39 30.64
N LEU A 577 -11.83 12.31 31.43
CA LEU A 577 -11.10 12.21 32.70
C LEU A 577 -9.86 11.33 32.59
N GLU A 578 -9.99 10.00 32.43
CA GLU A 578 -8.86 9.04 32.45
C GLU A 578 -9.03 7.90 31.42
N GLY A 579 -7.98 7.21 31.00
CA GLY A 579 -8.03 6.06 30.07
C GLY A 579 -8.28 6.43 28.61
N GLU A 580 -9.04 5.63 27.86
CA GLU A 580 -9.36 5.92 26.44
C GLU A 580 -10.46 6.99 26.27
N GLY A 581 -10.24 7.97 25.39
CA GLY A 581 -11.20 9.03 25.10
C GLY A 581 -11.99 8.72 23.83
N TYR A 582 -13.32 8.69 23.89
CA TYR A 582 -14.15 8.63 22.68
C TYR A 582 -15.51 9.28 22.89
N ILE A 583 -16.10 9.79 21.81
CA ILE A 583 -17.49 10.24 21.72
C ILE A 583 -18.03 9.95 20.31
N ASN A 584 -19.25 9.43 20.21
CA ASN A 584 -19.92 9.19 18.93
C ASN A 584 -21.35 9.71 19.01
N LEU A 585 -21.74 10.57 18.06
CA LEU A 585 -23.11 11.04 17.91
C LEU A 585 -23.80 10.25 16.81
N GLN A 586 -24.85 9.54 17.19
CA GLN A 586 -25.65 8.70 16.32
C GLN A 586 -27.10 9.17 16.30
N TRP A 587 -27.80 8.85 15.22
CA TRP A 587 -29.24 9.00 15.15
C TRP A 587 -29.93 7.82 14.48
N LYS A 588 -31.23 7.70 14.68
CA LYS A 588 -32.13 6.88 13.87
C LYS A 588 -33.48 7.57 13.71
N THR A 589 -34.18 7.19 12.65
CA THR A 589 -35.60 7.49 12.44
C THR A 589 -36.41 6.20 12.60
N PRO A 590 -37.76 6.21 12.59
CA PRO A 590 -38.56 4.99 12.60
C PRO A 590 -38.21 4.03 11.45
N ASP A 591 -37.76 4.56 10.31
CA ASP A 591 -37.50 3.81 9.09
C ASP A 591 -36.01 3.45 8.88
N THR A 592 -35.12 3.89 9.79
CA THR A 592 -33.66 3.70 9.63
C THR A 592 -33.02 3.04 10.85
N SER A 593 -31.93 2.32 10.63
CA SER A 593 -31.08 1.78 11.71
C SER A 593 -30.25 2.89 12.36
N LEU A 594 -29.90 2.70 13.64
CA LEU A 594 -28.97 3.59 14.36
C LEU A 594 -27.61 3.62 13.66
N ALA A 595 -27.16 4.82 13.30
CA ALA A 595 -25.87 5.05 12.67
C ALA A 595 -25.29 6.40 13.09
N THR A 596 -23.95 6.52 13.01
CA THR A 596 -23.27 7.81 13.16
C THR A 596 -23.80 8.81 12.14
N ILE A 597 -24.05 10.05 12.59
CA ILE A 597 -24.62 11.08 11.72
C ILE A 597 -23.60 11.40 10.60
N PRO A 598 -23.95 11.20 9.32
CA PRO A 598 -23.04 11.46 8.21
C PRO A 598 -22.62 12.93 8.12
N GLN A 599 -21.38 13.17 7.68
CA GLN A 599 -20.82 14.51 7.54
C GLN A 599 -21.65 15.50 6.72
N SER A 600 -22.43 15.00 5.75
CA SER A 600 -23.32 15.80 4.89
C SER A 600 -24.48 16.47 5.64
N PHE A 601 -24.70 16.12 6.90
CA PHE A 601 -25.74 16.72 7.75
C PHE A 601 -25.22 17.80 8.68
N PHE A 602 -23.91 18.05 8.72
CA PHE A 602 -23.32 19.08 9.57
C PHE A 602 -22.85 20.28 8.75
N MET A 603 -23.11 21.48 9.25
CA MET A 603 -22.64 22.74 8.65
C MET A 603 -22.11 23.69 9.72
N ILE A 604 -21.12 24.49 9.34
CA ILE A 604 -20.59 25.59 10.15
C ILE A 604 -21.30 26.89 9.79
N ASP A 605 -21.46 27.79 10.76
CA ASP A 605 -21.95 29.14 10.49
C ASP A 605 -20.93 29.91 9.65
N SER A 606 -21.28 30.26 8.40
CA SER A 606 -20.43 31.08 7.53
C SER A 606 -20.15 32.48 8.09
N ASN A 607 -20.95 32.93 9.07
CA ASN A 607 -20.79 34.21 9.77
C ASN A 607 -20.13 34.06 11.15
N SER A 608 -19.73 32.84 11.55
CA SER A 608 -18.79 32.73 12.65
C SER A 608 -17.47 33.31 12.16
N GLU A 609 -17.24 34.59 12.46
CA GLU A 609 -15.88 35.09 12.62
C GLU A 609 -15.27 34.23 13.71
N VAL A 610 -14.58 33.20 13.26
CA VAL A 610 -13.76 32.36 14.08
C VAL A 610 -12.52 33.21 14.42
N ASN A 611 -12.73 34.22 15.27
CA ASN A 611 -11.73 35.18 15.72
C ASN A 611 -10.90 34.54 16.82
N TYR A 612 -9.62 34.31 16.54
CA TYR A 612 -8.67 33.76 17.49
C TYR A 612 -7.43 34.63 17.55
N ASP A 613 -7.49 35.64 18.42
CA ASP A 613 -6.31 36.37 18.91
C ASP A 613 -5.23 35.44 19.49
#